data_AF-A0A2S6G5D6-F1
#
_entry.id   AF-A0A2S6G5D6-F1
#
_cell.length_a   1.000
_cell.length_b   1.000
_cell.length_c   1.000
_cell.angle_alpha   90.00
_cell.angle_beta   90.00
_cell.angle_gamma   90.00
#
_symmetry.space_group_name_H-M   'P 1'
#
loop_
_entity.id
_entity.type
_entity.pdbx_description
1 polymer ?
#
loop_
_entity_poly.entity_id
_entity_poly.type
_entity_poly.pdbx_seq_one_letter_code
_entity_poly.pdbx_strand_id
1 'polypeptide(L)'
;MPPSHEKSGLGHTDRKHVWHYITETTDGPVLRGAKAQYITEYLTHNGDENYKELSCLIKDKFDTDDFHLVDSHELEDYIESLLEDGQIEIEPEFFEDENGDQMRVIVKILDVE
;
A
#
# COMPACT_ATOMS: atom_id res chain seq x y z
N MET A 1 -15.39 -41.81 -21.59
CA MET A 1 -15.23 -40.35 -21.55
C MET A 1 -16.14 -39.80 -20.46
N PRO A 2 -15.62 -39.39 -19.30
CA PRO A 2 -16.39 -38.58 -18.36
C PRO A 2 -16.11 -37.09 -18.62
N PRO A 3 -17.12 -36.20 -18.47
CA PRO A 3 -16.86 -34.79 -18.25
C PRO A 3 -16.76 -34.57 -16.73
N SER A 4 -15.60 -34.14 -16.25
CA SER A 4 -15.46 -33.61 -14.91
C SER A 4 -14.83 -32.22 -15.03
N HIS A 5 -15.66 -31.20 -14.90
CA HIS A 5 -15.21 -29.85 -14.54
C HIS A 5 -14.54 -29.96 -13.17
N GLU A 6 -13.23 -30.14 -13.15
CA GLU A 6 -12.45 -30.19 -11.92
C GLU A 6 -11.78 -28.83 -11.68
N LYS A 7 -12.48 -28.03 -10.88
CA LYS A 7 -12.00 -26.97 -9.98
C LYS A 7 -10.90 -26.03 -10.50
N SER A 8 -11.34 -24.99 -11.21
CA SER A 8 -10.65 -23.70 -11.21
C SER A 8 -11.12 -22.92 -9.98
N GLY A 9 -10.37 -22.93 -8.88
CA GLY A 9 -10.84 -22.33 -7.63
C GLY A 9 -9.86 -22.34 -6.45
N LEU A 10 -8.55 -22.33 -6.73
CA LEU A 10 -7.51 -22.19 -5.69
C LEU A 10 -6.67 -20.92 -5.88
N GLY A 11 -7.00 -20.07 -6.87
CA GLY A 11 -6.37 -18.75 -7.07
C GLY A 11 -7.17 -17.58 -6.46
N HIS A 12 -8.47 -17.78 -6.21
CA HIS A 12 -9.32 -16.85 -5.44
C HIS A 12 -9.19 -17.15 -3.95
N THR A 13 -7.97 -17.33 -3.44
CA THR A 13 -7.75 -17.19 -2.01
C THR A 13 -8.06 -15.73 -1.72
N ASP A 14 -9.27 -15.53 -1.20
CA ASP A 14 -9.93 -14.28 -0.88
C ASP A 14 -8.91 -13.28 -0.32
N ARG A 15 -8.32 -12.46 -1.20
CA ARG A 15 -7.19 -11.57 -0.87
C ARG A 15 -7.60 -10.55 0.19
N LYS A 16 -8.90 -10.24 0.22
CA LYS A 16 -9.54 -9.47 1.27
C LYS A 16 -9.51 -10.19 2.62
N HIS A 17 -9.76 -11.50 2.63
CA HIS A 17 -9.67 -12.34 3.84
C HIS A 17 -8.22 -12.46 4.34
N VAL A 18 -7.25 -12.61 3.43
CA VAL A 18 -5.82 -12.62 3.80
C VAL A 18 -5.39 -11.27 4.37
N TRP A 19 -5.78 -10.17 3.74
CA TRP A 19 -5.50 -8.82 4.24
C TRP A 19 -6.13 -8.60 5.63
N HIS A 20 -7.42 -8.92 5.79
CA HIS A 20 -8.12 -8.77 7.05
C HIS A 20 -7.45 -9.59 8.16
N TYR A 21 -7.05 -10.83 7.86
CA TYR A 21 -6.33 -11.67 8.81
C TYR A 21 -4.97 -11.08 9.20
N ILE A 22 -4.20 -10.56 8.24
CA ILE A 22 -2.90 -9.91 8.53
C ILE A 22 -3.12 -8.66 9.40
N THR A 23 -4.11 -7.82 9.09
CA THR A 23 -4.35 -6.59 9.86
C THR A 23 -4.97 -6.84 11.24
N GLU A 24 -5.74 -7.90 11.43
CA GLU A 24 -6.28 -8.32 12.73
C GLU A 24 -5.25 -9.01 13.63
N THR A 25 -4.22 -9.66 13.05
CA THR A 25 -3.27 -10.50 13.81
C THR A 25 -1.87 -9.90 13.95
N THR A 26 -1.58 -8.81 13.25
CA THR A 26 -0.28 -8.13 13.31
C THR A 26 -0.35 -6.92 14.23
N ASP A 27 0.61 -6.80 15.15
CA ASP A 27 0.74 -5.64 16.04
C ASP A 27 0.78 -4.33 15.23
N GLY A 28 0.07 -3.30 15.71
CA GLY A 28 -0.08 -2.02 15.02
C GLY A 28 1.23 -1.41 14.50
N PRO A 29 2.32 -1.36 15.30
CA PRO A 29 3.63 -0.85 14.84
C PRO A 29 4.26 -1.70 13.73
N VAL A 30 4.18 -3.04 13.82
CA VAL A 30 4.74 -3.94 12.80
C VAL A 30 3.99 -3.78 11.48
N LEU A 31 2.66 -3.65 11.54
CA LEU A 31 1.84 -3.40 10.36
C LEU A 31 2.11 -2.02 9.74
N ARG A 32 2.33 -0.99 10.56
CA ARG A 32 2.69 0.35 10.07
C ARG A 32 4.04 0.35 9.36
N GLY A 33 5.08 -0.23 9.95
CA GLY A 33 6.39 -0.36 9.30
C GLY A 33 6.30 -1.10 7.96
N ALA A 34 5.57 -2.23 7.92
CA ALA A 34 5.37 -2.97 6.68
C ALA A 34 4.64 -2.16 5.59
N LYS A 35 3.64 -1.35 5.98
CA LYS A 35 2.94 -0.43 5.07
C LYS A 35 3.87 0.69 4.57
N ALA A 36 4.70 1.27 5.45
CA ALA A 36 5.66 2.31 5.11
C ALA A 36 6.71 1.79 4.13
N GLN A 37 7.33 0.65 4.43
CA GLN A 37 8.33 0.01 3.57
C GLN A 37 7.78 -0.25 2.15
N TYR A 38 6.57 -0.80 2.04
CA TYR A 38 5.96 -1.08 0.73
C TYR A 38 5.80 0.20 -0.12
N ILE A 39 5.36 1.30 0.49
CA ILE A 39 5.17 2.57 -0.22
C ILE A 39 6.51 3.19 -0.60
N THR A 40 7.51 3.15 0.29
CA THR A 40 8.88 3.56 -0.02
C THR A 40 9.39 2.82 -1.25
N GLU A 41 9.36 1.49 -1.25
CA GLU A 41 9.80 0.68 -2.38
C GLU A 41 9.02 1.01 -3.66
N TYR A 42 7.70 1.20 -3.57
CA TYR A 42 6.90 1.55 -4.73
C TYR A 42 7.31 2.90 -5.33
N LEU A 43 7.43 3.95 -4.51
CA LEU A 43 7.79 5.29 -4.95
C LEU A 43 9.17 5.33 -5.60
N THR A 44 10.13 4.60 -5.04
CA THR A 44 11.50 4.49 -5.57
C THR A 44 11.61 3.56 -6.79
N HIS A 45 10.57 2.85 -7.23
CA HIS A 45 10.66 1.97 -8.41
C HIS A 45 9.67 2.30 -9.53
N ASN A 46 8.50 2.82 -9.19
CA ASN A 46 7.38 3.02 -10.12
C ASN A 46 6.99 4.49 -10.30
N GLY A 47 7.57 5.41 -9.52
CA GLY A 47 7.26 6.85 -9.57
C GLY A 47 5.98 7.23 -8.82
N ASP A 48 5.52 8.47 -9.03
CA ASP A 48 4.49 9.16 -8.23
C ASP A 48 3.07 9.08 -8.81
N GLU A 49 2.86 8.50 -9.99
CA GLU A 49 1.60 8.64 -10.74
C GLU A 49 0.36 8.17 -9.94
N ASN A 50 0.51 7.15 -9.08
CA ASN A 50 -0.57 6.63 -8.24
C ASN A 50 -0.66 7.25 -6.84
N TYR A 51 0.31 8.09 -6.44
CA TYR A 51 0.44 8.62 -5.08
C TYR A 51 0.73 10.11 -5.04
N LYS A 52 0.26 10.87 -6.03
CA LYS A 52 0.56 12.30 -6.21
C LYS A 52 0.37 13.16 -4.95
N GLU A 53 -0.67 12.89 -4.15
CA GLU A 53 -0.92 13.63 -2.91
C GLU A 53 0.13 13.33 -1.83
N LEU A 54 0.47 12.04 -1.66
CA LEU A 54 1.57 11.64 -0.76
C LEU A 54 2.91 12.17 -1.26
N SER A 55 3.17 12.10 -2.57
CA SER A 55 4.37 12.66 -3.19
C SER A 55 4.50 14.17 -2.96
N CYS A 56 3.39 14.90 -2.86
CA CYS A 56 3.39 16.31 -2.48
C CYS A 56 3.84 16.50 -1.02
N LEU A 57 3.37 15.68 -0.08
CA LEU A 57 3.79 15.71 1.33
C LEU A 57 5.27 15.36 1.50
N ILE A 58 5.76 14.38 0.75
CA ILE A 58 7.17 13.98 0.77
C ILE A 58 8.03 15.08 0.16
N LYS A 59 7.60 15.67 -0.95
CA LYS A 59 8.29 16.79 -1.58
C LYS A 59 8.39 18.01 -0.66
N ASP A 60 7.32 18.33 0.06
CA ASP A 60 7.34 19.43 1.04
C ASP A 60 8.36 19.17 2.17
N LYS A 61 8.45 17.91 2.62
CA LYS A 61 9.38 17.50 3.68
C LYS A 61 10.86 17.50 3.27
N PHE A 62 11.17 16.96 2.09
CA PHE A 62 12.54 16.69 1.63
C PHE A 62 13.03 17.67 0.54
N ASP A 63 12.19 18.62 0.13
CA ASP A 63 12.47 19.61 -0.94
C ASP A 63 12.90 18.97 -2.28
N THR A 64 12.41 17.75 -2.57
CA THR A 64 12.75 16.99 -3.77
C THR A 64 11.54 16.30 -4.40
N ASP A 65 11.49 16.26 -5.72
CA ASP A 65 10.59 15.38 -6.49
C ASP A 65 11.26 14.09 -6.97
N ASP A 66 12.58 13.96 -6.78
CA ASP A 66 13.31 12.73 -7.06
C ASP A 66 13.51 11.96 -5.75
N PHE A 67 12.62 10.99 -5.50
CA PHE A 67 12.64 10.15 -4.31
C PHE A 67 13.82 9.18 -4.28
N HIS A 68 14.51 8.95 -5.39
CA HIS A 68 15.73 8.12 -5.39
C HIS A 68 16.91 8.80 -4.71
N LEU A 69 16.85 10.12 -4.51
CA LEU A 69 17.89 10.90 -3.83
C LEU A 69 17.71 10.92 -2.31
N VAL A 70 16.54 10.50 -1.82
CA VAL A 70 16.23 10.41 -0.39
C VAL A 70 16.67 9.05 0.12
N ASP A 71 17.28 9.01 1.31
CA ASP A 71 17.58 7.75 1.96
C ASP A 71 16.29 6.97 2.23
N SER A 72 16.27 5.68 1.87
CA SER A 72 15.07 4.86 1.97
C SER A 72 14.59 4.70 3.42
N HIS A 73 15.50 4.68 4.40
CA HIS A 73 15.12 4.61 5.80
C HIS A 73 14.54 5.93 6.29
N GLU A 74 15.12 7.07 5.90
CA GLU A 74 14.54 8.38 6.23
C GLU A 74 13.15 8.57 5.61
N LEU A 75 12.94 8.07 4.40
CA LEU A 75 11.64 8.11 3.73
C LEU A 75 10.62 7.18 4.41
N GLU A 76 11.03 5.96 4.75
CA GLU A 76 10.22 5.00 5.49
C GLU A 76 9.80 5.53 6.87
N ASP A 77 10.76 6.04 7.65
CA ASP A 77 10.51 6.64 8.97
C ASP A 77 9.51 7.80 8.87
N TYR A 78 9.61 8.63 7.83
CA TYR A 78 8.67 9.72 7.61
C TYR A 78 7.26 9.20 7.29
N ILE A 79 7.13 8.23 6.39
CA ILE A 79 5.83 7.63 6.06
C ILE A 79 5.22 6.94 7.29
N GLU A 80 6.03 6.26 8.11
CA GLU A 80 5.59 5.68 9.37
C GLU A 80 5.07 6.74 10.34
N SER A 81 5.75 7.89 10.45
CA SER A 81 5.27 9.01 11.27
C SER A 81 3.93 9.57 10.80
N LEU A 82 3.71 9.69 9.48
CA LEU A 82 2.43 10.13 8.92
C LEU A 82 1.29 9.14 9.23
N LEU A 83 1.58 7.83 9.23
CA LEU A 83 0.63 6.78 9.63
C LEU A 83 0.35 6.81 11.13
N GLU A 84 1.37 7.04 11.95
CA GLU A 84 1.24 7.11 13.41
C GLU A 84 0.43 8.34 13.84
N ASP A 85 0.70 9.49 13.23
CA ASP A 85 -0.01 10.75 13.48
C ASP A 85 -1.44 10.76 12.91
N GLY A 86 -1.79 9.74 12.11
CA GLY A 86 -3.10 9.67 11.45
C GLY A 86 -3.30 10.71 10.35
N GLN A 87 -2.20 11.25 9.79
CA GLN A 87 -2.22 12.18 8.66
C GLN A 87 -2.46 11.45 7.33
N ILE A 88 -2.10 10.17 7.27
CA ILE A 88 -2.38 9.31 6.12
C ILE A 88 -2.91 7.96 6.57
N GLU A 89 -3.65 7.32 5.67
CA GLU A 89 -4.10 5.94 5.82
C GLU A 89 -3.70 5.16 4.56
N ILE A 90 -3.11 3.97 4.73
CA ILE A 90 -2.77 3.06 3.64
C ILE A 90 -3.67 1.83 3.72
N GLU A 91 -4.50 1.62 2.71
CA GLU A 91 -5.41 0.47 2.64
C GLU A 91 -5.42 -0.13 1.23
N PRO A 92 -5.68 -1.43 1.09
CA PRO A 92 -5.91 -2.05 -0.20
C PRO A 92 -7.32 -1.70 -0.68
N GLU A 93 -7.39 -1.32 -1.95
CA GLU A 93 -8.61 -1.27 -2.71
C GLU A 93 -8.70 -2.50 -3.61
N PHE A 94 -9.82 -3.22 -3.48
CA PHE A 94 -10.15 -4.36 -4.32
C PHE A 94 -11.14 -3.91 -5.39
N PHE A 95 -10.85 -4.24 -6.65
CA PHE A 95 -11.68 -3.89 -7.79
C PHE A 95 -11.74 -5.05 -8.78
N GLU A 96 -12.80 -5.15 -9.57
CA GLU A 96 -12.94 -6.17 -10.61
C GLU A 96 -12.65 -5.52 -11.97
N ASP A 97 -11.75 -6.14 -12.74
CA ASP A 97 -11.45 -5.75 -14.12
C ASP A 97 -11.72 -6.91 -15.11
N GLU A 98 -11.41 -6.72 -16.38
CA GLU A 98 -11.57 -7.73 -17.43
C GLU A 98 -10.78 -9.03 -17.15
N ASN A 99 -9.84 -9.00 -16.21
CA ASN A 99 -9.01 -10.12 -15.77
C ASN A 99 -9.46 -10.71 -14.41
N GLY A 100 -10.56 -10.21 -13.84
CA GLY A 100 -11.14 -10.67 -12.57
C GLY A 100 -10.82 -9.76 -11.38
N ASP A 101 -10.81 -10.33 -10.17
CA ASP A 101 -10.48 -9.57 -8.96
C ASP A 101 -9.04 -9.05 -9.02
N GLN A 102 -8.86 -7.77 -8.75
CA GLN A 102 -7.57 -7.10 -8.60
C GLN A 102 -7.47 -6.43 -7.23
N MET A 103 -6.24 -6.17 -6.82
CA MET A 103 -5.93 -5.44 -5.60
C MET A 103 -4.90 -4.38 -5.94
N ARG A 104 -5.16 -3.14 -5.53
CA ARG A 104 -4.17 -2.05 -5.52
C ARG A 104 -4.08 -1.47 -4.12
N VAL A 105 -2.91 -0.98 -3.75
CA VAL A 105 -2.76 -0.21 -2.51
C VAL A 105 -3.10 1.25 -2.82
N ILE A 106 -3.87 1.89 -1.95
CA ILE A 106 -4.18 3.31 -2.03
C ILE A 106 -3.69 4.01 -0.76
N VAL A 107 -3.22 5.25 -0.93
CA VAL A 107 -2.91 6.15 0.19
C VAL A 107 -4.01 7.19 0.23
N LYS A 108 -4.63 7.39 1.40
CA LYS A 108 -5.59 8.46 1.64
C LYS A 108 -4.92 9.51 2.52
N ILE A 109 -5.03 10.77 2.13
CA ILE A 109 -4.64 11.88 3.01
C ILE A 109 -5.82 12.19 3.92
N LEU A 110 -5.56 12.19 5.22
CA LEU A 110 -6.51 12.57 6.25
C LEU A 110 -6.14 14.00 6.67
N ASP A 111 -6.90 14.97 6.19
CA ASP A 111 -6.71 16.37 6.58
C ASP A 111 -6.96 16.48 8.09
N VAL A 112 -5.91 16.76 8.85
CA VAL A 112 -6.00 16.97 10.29
C VAL A 112 -6.17 18.47 10.51
N GLU A 113 -7.43 18.89 10.75
CA GLU A 113 -7.80 20.27 11.11
C GLU A 113 -7.06 20.81 12.35
#